data_AF-A0A523XLG1-F1
#
_entry.id   AF-A0A523XLG1-F1
#
_cell.length_a   1.000
_cell.length_b   1.000
_cell.length_c   1.000
_cell.angle_alpha   90.00
_cell.angle_beta   90.00
_cell.angle_gamma   90.00
#
_symmetry.space_group_name_H-M   'P 1'
#
loop_
_entity.id
_entity.type
_entity.pdbx_description
1 polymer ?
#
loop_
_entity_poly.entity_id
_entity_poly.type
_entity_poly.pdbx_seq_one_letter_code
_entity_poly.pdbx_strand_id
1 'polypeptide(L)'
;MIWASNEYEKMLTKKLIKLHIVIRMIHMKPINSIIKELKIVDINFLMSIKNIDPSIVTKQIQKDVNHIAWIVGHCILHMDYFLSYHTGERIFSLEERDYYAYNVSKDHIVEYPFSFQKLLDSYIEISSKYFQLLEKLPPNEFNKKPHDDASEKLSDLIHRISLHIMAHTGQIVLLRRMFDNPFWAFVGGVSESQRDELRQDWLDWWIENKKEFS
;
A
#
# COMPACT_ATOMS: atom_id res chain seq x y z
N MET A 1 -24.46 -20.16 54.04
CA MET A 1 -23.94 -18.82 53.64
C MET A 1 -22.77 -18.87 52.65
N ILE A 2 -22.15 -20.04 52.37
CA ILE A 2 -20.96 -20.17 51.48
C ILE A 2 -21.33 -20.29 49.98
N TRP A 3 -22.56 -20.68 49.64
CA TRP A 3 -22.99 -20.86 48.24
C TRP A 3 -23.21 -19.54 47.48
N ALA A 4 -23.61 -18.47 48.16
CA ALA A 4 -23.91 -17.19 47.53
C ALA A 4 -22.66 -16.40 47.10
N SER A 5 -21.50 -16.62 47.73
CA SER A 5 -20.26 -15.91 47.35
C SER A 5 -19.68 -16.43 46.04
N ASN A 6 -19.85 -17.73 45.75
CA ASN A 6 -19.25 -18.40 44.60
C ASN A 6 -19.95 -18.05 43.27
N GLU A 7 -21.27 -17.85 43.31
CA GLU A 7 -22.05 -17.34 42.17
C GLU A 7 -21.74 -15.87 41.87
N TYR A 8 -21.57 -15.06 42.92
CA TYR A 8 -21.26 -13.64 42.79
C TYR A 8 -19.88 -13.40 42.18
N GLU A 9 -18.86 -14.16 42.60
CA GLU A 9 -17.51 -14.11 42.00
C GLU A 9 -17.51 -14.53 40.53
N LYS A 10 -18.26 -15.58 40.14
CA LYS A 10 -18.39 -15.99 38.73
C LYS A 10 -19.06 -14.91 37.88
N MET A 11 -20.10 -14.25 38.42
CA MET A 11 -20.78 -13.15 37.72
C MET A 11 -19.86 -11.94 37.52
N LEU A 12 -19.12 -11.54 38.56
CA LEU A 12 -18.13 -10.46 38.50
C LEU A 12 -17.02 -10.77 37.50
N THR A 13 -16.50 -12.00 37.50
CA THR A 13 -15.46 -12.45 36.56
C THR A 13 -15.95 -12.39 35.11
N LYS A 14 -17.17 -12.86 34.83
CA LYS A 14 -17.79 -12.73 33.49
C LYS A 14 -17.97 -11.27 33.08
N LYS A 15 -18.42 -10.40 33.97
CA LYS A 15 -18.58 -8.96 33.70
C LYS A 15 -17.23 -8.28 33.41
N LEU A 16 -16.19 -8.58 34.19
CA LEU A 16 -14.84 -8.04 33.99
C LEU A 16 -14.23 -8.53 32.68
N ILE A 17 -14.37 -9.80 32.33
CA ILE A 17 -13.92 -10.33 31.02
C ILE A 17 -14.65 -9.61 29.88
N LYS A 18 -15.98 -9.46 29.98
CA LYS A 18 -16.78 -8.79 28.95
C LYS A 18 -16.40 -7.31 28.81
N LEU A 19 -16.17 -6.61 29.93
CA LEU A 19 -15.69 -5.23 29.94
C LEU A 19 -14.27 -5.11 29.35
N HIS A 20 -13.37 -6.04 29.67
CA HIS A 20 -12.02 -6.06 29.14
C HIS A 20 -12.00 -6.32 27.63
N ILE A 21 -12.89 -7.18 27.12
CA ILE A 21 -13.10 -7.39 25.68
C ILE A 21 -13.62 -6.10 25.02
N VAL A 22 -14.63 -5.46 25.59
CA VAL A 22 -15.20 -4.21 25.06
C VAL A 22 -14.16 -3.08 25.03
N ILE A 23 -13.38 -2.90 26.10
CA ILE A 23 -12.29 -1.91 26.15
C ILE A 23 -11.22 -2.20 25.09
N ARG A 24 -10.84 -3.47 24.90
CA ARG A 24 -9.89 -3.86 23.83
C ARG A 24 -10.46 -3.59 22.43
N MET A 25 -11.76 -3.73 22.22
CA MET A 25 -12.42 -3.40 20.95
C MET A 25 -12.48 -1.89 20.68
N ILE A 26 -12.58 -1.05 21.72
CA ILE A 26 -12.63 0.41 21.59
C ILE A 26 -11.27 1.00 21.16
N HIS A 27 -10.15 0.35 21.49
CA HIS A 27 -8.82 0.80 21.11
C HIS A 27 -8.33 0.27 19.75
N MET A 28 -9.13 -0.53 19.04
CA MET A 28 -8.79 -1.00 17.70
C MET A 28 -9.34 -0.03 16.67
N LYS A 29 -8.47 0.50 15.78
CA LYS A 29 -8.94 1.06 14.51
C LYS A 29 -9.80 -0.02 13.83
N PRO A 30 -11.05 0.27 13.44
CA PRO A 30 -11.87 -0.69 12.72
C PRO A 30 -11.11 -1.14 11.47
N ILE A 31 -11.08 -2.43 11.16
CA ILE A 31 -10.38 -2.96 9.96
C ILE A 31 -10.84 -2.26 8.69
N ASN A 32 -12.13 -1.96 8.61
CA ASN A 32 -12.72 -1.18 7.53
C ASN A 32 -12.08 0.21 7.39
N SER A 33 -11.61 0.82 8.48
CA SER A 33 -10.88 2.10 8.43
C SER A 33 -9.47 1.95 7.83
N ILE A 34 -8.78 0.84 8.07
CA ILE A 34 -7.43 0.59 7.54
C ILE A 34 -7.51 0.32 6.03
N ILE A 35 -8.43 -0.54 5.60
CA ILE A 35 -8.63 -0.82 4.17
C ILE A 35 -9.09 0.46 3.43
N LYS A 36 -9.97 1.25 4.06
CA LYS A 36 -10.39 2.55 3.51
C LYS A 36 -9.23 3.53 3.38
N GLU A 37 -8.33 3.59 4.36
CA GLU A 37 -7.12 4.41 4.30
C GLU A 37 -6.25 4.02 3.10
N LEU A 38 -5.99 2.72 2.92
CA LEU A 38 -5.25 2.22 1.77
C LEU A 38 -5.93 2.54 0.43
N LYS A 39 -7.27 2.42 0.33
CA LYS A 39 -8.01 2.79 -0.89
C LYS A 39 -7.84 4.27 -1.22
N ILE A 40 -7.74 5.13 -0.21
CA ILE A 40 -7.42 6.56 -0.40
C ILE A 40 -5.98 6.73 -0.89
N VAL A 41 -5.02 6.03 -0.29
CA VAL A 41 -3.61 6.10 -0.69
C VAL A 41 -3.42 5.64 -2.14
N ASP A 42 -4.01 4.50 -2.49
CA ASP A 42 -3.94 3.92 -3.83
C ASP A 42 -4.47 4.89 -4.90
N ILE A 43 -5.64 5.49 -4.69
CA ILE A 43 -6.17 6.43 -5.68
C ILE A 43 -5.34 7.72 -5.76
N ASN A 44 -4.79 8.23 -4.65
CA ASN A 44 -3.85 9.37 -4.70
C ASN A 44 -2.60 9.02 -5.50
N PHE A 45 -2.06 7.82 -5.30
CA PHE A 45 -0.91 7.33 -6.03
C PHE A 45 -1.19 7.24 -7.54
N LEU A 46 -2.31 6.61 -7.93
CA LEU A 46 -2.73 6.53 -9.34
C LEU A 46 -2.94 7.93 -9.94
N MET A 47 -3.67 8.82 -9.27
CA MET A 47 -3.92 10.18 -9.76
C MET A 47 -2.63 11.00 -9.90
N SER A 48 -1.60 10.73 -9.08
CA SER A 48 -0.29 11.36 -9.25
C SER A 48 0.43 10.98 -10.54
N ILE A 49 0.04 9.86 -11.16
CA ILE A 49 0.61 9.32 -12.40
C ILE A 49 -0.26 9.65 -13.61
N LYS A 50 -1.55 9.97 -13.41
CA LYS A 50 -2.45 10.30 -14.53
C LYS A 50 -1.92 11.46 -15.38
N ASN A 51 -2.02 11.34 -16.70
CA ASN A 51 -1.54 12.32 -17.69
C ASN A 51 -0.05 12.68 -17.54
N ILE A 52 0.77 11.75 -17.02
CA ILE A 52 2.21 11.96 -16.95
C ILE A 52 2.81 11.92 -18.36
N ASP A 53 3.75 12.82 -18.65
CA ASP A 53 4.52 12.77 -19.91
C ASP A 53 5.42 11.52 -19.92
N PRO A 54 5.29 10.60 -20.91
CA PRO A 54 6.17 9.44 -21.02
C PRO A 54 7.66 9.80 -21.01
N SER A 55 8.03 10.97 -21.56
CA SER A 55 9.42 11.40 -21.66
C SER A 55 10.09 11.63 -20.30
N ILE A 56 9.34 11.80 -19.21
CA ILE A 56 9.89 12.16 -17.89
C ILE A 56 10.01 10.99 -16.91
N VAL A 57 9.39 9.85 -17.20
CA VAL A 57 9.24 8.77 -16.21
C VAL A 57 10.57 8.12 -15.80
N THR A 58 11.56 8.14 -16.69
CA THR A 58 12.93 7.66 -16.45
C THR A 58 13.96 8.79 -16.29
N LYS A 59 13.55 10.07 -16.40
CA LYS A 59 14.47 11.20 -16.24
C LYS A 59 14.85 11.39 -14.78
N GLN A 60 16.16 11.44 -14.51
CA GLN A 60 16.71 11.84 -13.22
C GLN A 60 16.99 13.33 -13.22
N ILE A 61 16.53 14.02 -12.18
CA ILE A 61 16.75 15.47 -12.05
C ILE A 61 18.12 15.81 -11.49
N GLN A 62 18.64 14.97 -10.61
CA GLN A 62 19.99 15.07 -10.08
C GLN A 62 20.45 13.71 -9.56
N LYS A 63 21.75 13.59 -9.32
CA LYS A 63 22.34 12.44 -8.64
C LYS A 63 21.63 12.20 -7.30
N ASP A 64 21.35 10.94 -7.00
CA ASP A 64 20.69 10.48 -5.75
C ASP A 64 19.19 10.79 -5.63
N VAL A 65 18.56 11.39 -6.64
CA VAL A 65 17.09 11.49 -6.73
C VAL A 65 16.56 10.42 -7.67
N ASN A 66 15.77 9.51 -7.11
CA ASN A 66 15.12 8.47 -7.89
C ASN A 66 14.14 9.07 -8.90
N HIS A 67 14.15 8.55 -10.13
CA HIS A 67 13.15 8.90 -11.14
C HIS A 67 11.80 8.24 -10.83
N ILE A 68 10.74 8.71 -11.49
CA ILE A 68 9.35 8.30 -11.20
C ILE A 68 9.16 6.79 -11.37
N ALA A 69 9.73 6.20 -12.42
CA ALA A 69 9.63 4.78 -12.67
C ALA A 69 10.34 3.93 -11.58
N TRP A 70 11.41 4.42 -10.96
CA TRP A 70 12.01 3.77 -9.79
C TRP A 70 11.07 3.84 -8.58
N ILE A 71 10.46 5.01 -8.34
CA ILE A 71 9.52 5.21 -7.24
C ILE A 71 8.31 4.26 -7.36
N VAL A 72 7.78 4.08 -8.58
CA VAL A 72 6.68 3.15 -8.84
C VAL A 72 7.09 1.71 -8.53
N GLY A 73 8.22 1.24 -9.07
CA GLY A 73 8.72 -0.11 -8.76
C GLY A 73 8.99 -0.32 -7.27
N HIS A 74 9.51 0.71 -6.59
CA HIS A 74 9.71 0.68 -5.14
C HIS A 74 8.40 0.54 -4.35
N CYS A 75 7.33 1.20 -4.78
CA CYS A 75 6.02 1.06 -4.14
C CYS A 75 5.41 -0.33 -4.38
N ILE A 76 5.59 -0.89 -5.59
CA ILE A 76 5.19 -2.27 -5.92
C ILE A 76 5.93 -3.26 -5.01
N LEU A 77 7.24 -3.06 -4.79
CA LEU A 77 8.06 -3.91 -3.94
C LEU A 77 7.49 -4.06 -2.51
N HIS A 78 6.99 -2.97 -1.90
CA HIS A 78 6.37 -3.04 -0.56
C HIS A 78 5.08 -3.86 -0.54
N MET A 79 4.24 -3.73 -1.58
CA MET A 79 3.03 -4.56 -1.73
C MET A 79 3.37 -6.02 -2.03
N ASP A 80 4.42 -6.26 -2.82
CA ASP A 80 4.93 -7.60 -3.14
C ASP A 80 5.40 -8.30 -1.87
N TYR A 81 6.25 -7.68 -1.07
CA TYR A 81 6.70 -8.25 0.21
C TYR A 81 5.53 -8.67 1.11
N PHE A 82 4.47 -7.87 1.16
CA PHE A 82 3.29 -8.21 1.95
C PHE A 82 2.49 -9.39 1.38
N LEU A 83 2.16 -9.36 0.09
CA LEU A 83 1.35 -10.42 -0.54
C LEU A 83 2.04 -11.75 -0.43
N SER A 84 3.34 -11.71 -0.66
CA SER A 84 4.19 -12.84 -0.82
C SER A 84 4.53 -13.53 0.50
N TYR A 85 4.36 -12.82 1.62
CA TYR A 85 4.32 -13.42 2.94
C TYR A 85 3.05 -14.28 3.13
N HIS A 86 1.88 -13.80 2.72
CA HIS A 86 0.61 -14.48 2.96
C HIS A 86 0.30 -15.58 1.93
N THR A 87 0.80 -15.44 0.69
CA THR A 87 0.46 -16.31 -0.44
C THR A 87 1.64 -17.16 -0.92
N GLY A 88 2.87 -16.77 -0.59
CA GLY A 88 4.08 -17.33 -1.19
C GLY A 88 4.38 -16.82 -2.60
N GLU A 89 3.41 -16.19 -3.27
CA GLU A 89 3.54 -15.68 -4.64
C GLU A 89 4.36 -14.40 -4.68
N ARG A 90 5.24 -14.25 -5.67
CA ARG A 90 6.07 -13.05 -5.90
C ARG A 90 5.81 -12.53 -7.31
N ILE A 91 5.71 -11.21 -7.46
CA ILE A 91 5.65 -10.55 -8.77
C ILE A 91 7.05 -10.25 -9.30
N PHE A 92 7.96 -9.87 -8.40
CA PHE A 92 9.35 -9.57 -8.78
C PHE A 92 10.29 -10.75 -8.56
N SER A 93 11.21 -10.92 -9.49
CA SER A 93 12.40 -11.78 -9.34
C SER A 93 13.35 -11.20 -8.27
N LEU A 94 14.39 -11.95 -7.91
CA LEU A 94 15.38 -11.45 -6.93
C LEU A 94 16.09 -10.18 -7.44
N GLU A 95 16.55 -10.18 -8.68
CA GLU A 95 17.25 -9.04 -9.29
C GLU A 95 16.36 -7.79 -9.36
N GLU A 96 15.08 -7.98 -9.72
CA GLU A 96 14.10 -6.89 -9.81
C GLU A 96 13.84 -6.26 -8.43
N ARG A 97 13.81 -7.07 -7.37
CA ARG A 97 13.68 -6.57 -5.99
C ARG A 97 14.91 -5.77 -5.58
N ASP A 98 16.10 -6.29 -5.86
CA ASP A 98 17.37 -5.62 -5.52
C ASP A 98 17.49 -4.27 -6.23
N TYR A 99 16.96 -4.13 -7.46
CA TYR A 99 16.93 -2.87 -8.19
C TYR A 99 16.10 -1.78 -7.48
N TYR A 100 14.91 -2.15 -7.02
CA TYR A 100 13.97 -1.22 -6.36
C TYR A 100 14.18 -1.12 -4.85
N ALA A 101 15.07 -1.94 -4.27
CA ALA A 101 15.41 -1.88 -2.86
C ALA A 101 16.38 -0.73 -2.54
N TYR A 102 16.28 -0.21 -1.32
CA TYR A 102 17.23 0.77 -0.80
C TYR A 102 18.45 0.07 -0.18
N ASN A 103 19.64 0.67 -0.27
CA ASN A 103 20.89 0.14 0.29
C ASN A 103 21.32 -1.26 -0.22
N VAL A 104 20.84 -1.68 -1.39
CA VAL A 104 21.33 -2.89 -2.05
C VAL A 104 22.38 -2.49 -3.10
N SER A 105 23.50 -3.23 -3.15
CA SER A 105 24.49 -3.04 -4.22
C SER A 105 23.84 -3.38 -5.55
N LYS A 106 23.98 -2.46 -6.51
CA LYS A 106 23.43 -2.59 -7.86
C LYS A 106 24.47 -3.13 -8.85
N ASP A 107 25.60 -3.62 -8.36
CA ASP A 107 26.75 -4.02 -9.20
C ASP A 107 26.43 -5.24 -10.08
N HIS A 108 25.39 -6.00 -9.72
CA HIS A 108 24.90 -7.14 -10.49
C HIS A 108 23.80 -6.77 -11.49
N ILE A 109 23.32 -5.53 -11.47
CA ILE A 109 22.17 -5.09 -12.28
C ILE A 109 22.69 -4.40 -13.54
N VAL A 110 22.51 -5.07 -14.67
CA VAL A 110 23.14 -4.66 -15.94
C VAL A 110 22.31 -3.59 -16.66
N GLU A 111 20.97 -3.67 -16.60
CA GLU A 111 20.05 -2.73 -17.25
C GLU A 111 18.74 -2.53 -16.47
N TYR A 112 17.98 -1.50 -16.85
CA TYR A 112 16.69 -1.18 -16.25
C TYR A 112 15.65 -2.29 -16.53
N PRO A 113 15.06 -2.93 -15.52
CA PRO A 113 14.39 -4.22 -15.73
C PRO A 113 12.98 -4.14 -16.35
N PHE A 114 12.33 -2.97 -16.39
CA PHE A 114 10.94 -2.85 -16.81
C PHE A 114 10.67 -1.60 -17.64
N SER A 115 9.83 -1.69 -18.68
CA SER A 115 9.18 -0.48 -19.20
C SER A 115 8.23 0.10 -18.15
N PHE A 116 7.95 1.40 -18.23
CA PHE A 116 7.00 2.03 -17.32
C PHE A 116 5.59 1.44 -17.49
N GLN A 117 5.26 1.00 -18.72
CA GLN A 117 4.07 0.20 -18.98
C GLN A 117 4.01 -1.06 -18.11
N LYS A 118 5.05 -1.88 -18.14
CA LYS A 118 5.06 -3.15 -17.39
C LYS A 118 4.97 -2.89 -15.88
N LEU A 119 5.59 -1.81 -15.37
CA LEU A 119 5.46 -1.42 -13.97
C LEU A 119 4.02 -1.05 -13.58
N LEU A 120 3.33 -0.23 -14.37
CA LEU A 120 1.96 0.17 -14.05
C LEU A 120 0.98 -1.00 -14.19
N ASP A 121 1.15 -1.85 -15.20
CA ASP A 121 0.37 -3.10 -15.31
C ASP A 121 0.58 -3.98 -14.06
N SER A 122 1.83 -4.14 -13.60
CA SER A 122 2.13 -4.85 -12.34
C SER A 122 1.55 -4.16 -11.10
N TYR A 123 1.54 -2.83 -11.04
CA TYR A 123 0.91 -2.09 -9.92
C TYR A 123 -0.61 -2.35 -9.85
N ILE A 124 -1.30 -2.34 -10.98
CA ILE A 124 -2.75 -2.59 -11.03
C ILE A 124 -3.05 -4.02 -10.57
N GLU A 125 -2.27 -5.00 -11.05
CA GLU A 125 -2.40 -6.39 -10.63
C GLU A 125 -2.15 -6.55 -9.13
N ILE A 126 -1.03 -6.01 -8.62
CA ILE A 126 -0.63 -6.20 -7.24
C ILE A 126 -1.59 -5.51 -6.27
N SER A 127 -2.02 -4.28 -6.57
CA SER A 127 -2.97 -3.54 -5.74
C SER A 127 -4.30 -4.29 -5.63
N SER A 128 -4.80 -4.85 -6.74
CA SER A 128 -6.01 -5.67 -6.75
C SER A 128 -5.88 -6.91 -5.87
N LYS A 129 -4.80 -7.70 -6.04
CA LYS A 129 -4.53 -8.88 -5.20
C LYS A 129 -4.39 -8.50 -3.73
N TYR A 130 -3.72 -7.39 -3.45
CA TYR A 130 -3.48 -6.87 -2.10
C TYR A 130 -4.80 -6.54 -1.40
N PHE A 131 -5.69 -5.78 -2.04
CA PHE A 131 -7.02 -5.47 -1.48
C PHE A 131 -7.88 -6.73 -1.29
N GLN A 132 -7.91 -7.63 -2.27
CA GLN A 132 -8.68 -8.88 -2.17
C GLN A 132 -8.20 -9.76 -1.02
N LEU A 133 -6.88 -9.79 -0.75
CA LEU A 133 -6.33 -10.50 0.39
C LEU A 133 -6.79 -9.86 1.70
N LEU A 134 -6.64 -8.54 1.84
CA LEU A 134 -7.02 -7.82 3.06
C LEU A 134 -8.49 -7.97 3.42
N GLU A 135 -9.39 -7.96 2.43
CA GLU A 135 -10.83 -8.13 2.63
C GLU A 135 -11.19 -9.56 3.07
N LYS A 136 -10.34 -10.55 2.81
CA LYS A 136 -10.53 -11.96 3.21
C LYS A 136 -9.89 -12.31 4.54
N LEU A 137 -8.97 -11.48 5.06
CA LEU A 137 -8.26 -11.79 6.30
C LEU A 137 -9.19 -11.71 7.52
N PRO A 138 -9.16 -12.72 8.41
CA PRO A 138 -9.88 -12.66 9.68
C PRO A 138 -9.46 -11.44 10.53
N PRO A 139 -10.39 -10.80 11.27
CA PRO A 139 -10.08 -9.61 12.07
C PRO A 139 -8.92 -9.72 13.06
N ASN A 140 -8.69 -10.91 13.60
CA ASN A 140 -7.62 -11.19 14.55
C ASN A 140 -6.23 -11.20 13.89
N GLU A 141 -6.11 -11.42 12.57
CA GLU A 141 -4.82 -11.40 11.86
C GLU A 141 -4.17 -10.01 11.89
N PHE A 142 -4.97 -8.93 11.85
CA PHE A 142 -4.49 -7.54 11.90
C PHE A 142 -3.73 -7.19 13.19
N ASN A 143 -3.90 -7.99 14.25
CA ASN A 143 -3.23 -7.82 15.53
C ASN A 143 -2.00 -8.71 15.70
N LYS A 144 -1.72 -9.59 14.74
CA LYS A 144 -0.57 -10.49 14.78
C LYS A 144 0.61 -9.86 14.06
N LYS A 145 1.79 -10.35 14.38
CA LYS A 145 2.99 -10.06 13.62
C LYS A 145 2.95 -10.84 12.30
N PRO A 146 3.38 -10.23 11.18
CA PRO A 146 3.52 -10.92 9.91
C PRO A 146 4.74 -11.84 9.88
N HIS A 147 5.62 -11.88 10.88
CA HIS A 147 6.66 -12.89 11.01
C HIS A 147 7.24 -12.82 12.42
N ASP A 148 7.91 -13.87 12.88
CA ASP A 148 8.37 -13.96 14.27
C ASP A 148 9.36 -12.84 14.64
N ASP A 149 10.18 -12.43 13.68
CA ASP A 149 11.14 -11.33 13.76
C ASP A 149 10.55 -9.93 13.48
N ALA A 150 9.26 -9.84 13.11
CA ALA A 150 8.62 -8.55 12.87
C ALA A 150 8.56 -7.74 14.17
N SER A 151 8.89 -6.44 14.09
CA SER A 151 8.76 -5.53 15.23
C SER A 151 7.33 -5.01 15.41
N GLU A 152 6.51 -5.05 14.36
CA GLU A 152 5.19 -4.43 14.30
C GLU A 152 4.07 -5.43 13.98
N LYS A 153 2.82 -5.08 14.31
CA LYS A 153 1.64 -5.87 13.95
C LYS A 153 1.25 -5.59 12.50
N LEU A 154 0.45 -6.48 11.91
CA LEU A 154 -0.01 -6.36 10.53
C LEU A 154 -0.74 -5.03 10.26
N SER A 155 -1.58 -4.56 11.19
CA SER A 155 -2.24 -3.25 11.08
C SER A 155 -1.26 -2.08 11.05
N ASP A 156 -0.21 -2.14 11.86
CA ASP A 156 0.85 -1.12 11.90
C ASP A 156 1.69 -1.15 10.61
N LEU A 157 2.05 -2.36 10.13
CA LEU A 157 2.71 -2.57 8.85
C LEU A 157 1.92 -1.96 7.68
N ILE A 158 0.62 -2.23 7.61
CA ILE A 158 -0.26 -1.68 6.58
C ILE A 158 -0.30 -0.16 6.64
N HIS A 159 -0.42 0.41 7.84
CA HIS A 159 -0.41 1.86 8.04
C HIS A 159 0.94 2.46 7.61
N ARG A 160 2.05 1.83 7.95
CA ARG A 160 3.38 2.24 7.52
C ARG A 160 3.54 2.20 6.00
N ILE A 161 3.08 1.13 5.34
CA ILE A 161 3.05 1.03 3.87
C ILE A 161 2.20 2.17 3.28
N SER A 162 1.04 2.45 3.87
CA SER A 162 0.15 3.54 3.44
C SER A 162 0.86 4.91 3.50
N LEU A 163 1.50 5.22 4.62
CA LEU A 163 2.28 6.45 4.78
C LEU A 163 3.47 6.51 3.81
N HIS A 164 4.14 5.38 3.59
CA HIS A 164 5.29 5.26 2.70
C HIS A 164 4.91 5.55 1.24
N ILE A 165 3.82 4.95 0.75
CA ILE A 165 3.29 5.20 -0.60
C ILE A 165 2.83 6.66 -0.73
N MET A 166 2.20 7.24 0.29
CA MET A 166 1.82 8.66 0.27
C MET A 166 3.03 9.60 0.20
N ALA A 167 4.11 9.30 0.92
CA ALA A 167 5.33 10.08 0.84
C ALA A 167 5.91 10.05 -0.60
N HIS A 168 5.92 8.88 -1.23
CA HIS A 168 6.34 8.71 -2.61
C HIS A 168 5.39 9.34 -3.63
N THR A 169 4.08 9.36 -3.35
CA THR A 169 3.09 10.11 -4.14
C THR A 169 3.47 11.60 -4.17
N GLY A 170 3.84 12.18 -3.03
CA GLY A 170 4.33 13.56 -2.95
C GLY A 170 5.61 13.79 -3.77
N GLN A 171 6.54 12.83 -3.77
CA GLN A 171 7.75 12.90 -4.59
C GLN A 171 7.43 12.90 -6.09
N ILE A 172 6.51 12.04 -6.55
CA ILE A 172 6.07 12.01 -7.96
C ILE A 172 5.50 13.38 -8.35
N VAL A 173 4.62 13.95 -7.52
CA VAL A 173 4.02 15.27 -7.79
C VAL A 173 5.10 16.36 -7.88
N LEU A 174 6.11 16.32 -7.01
CA LEU A 174 7.20 17.28 -7.04
C LEU A 174 8.03 17.12 -8.33
N LEU A 175 8.44 15.90 -8.68
CA LEU A 175 9.21 15.62 -9.89
C LEU A 175 8.46 16.08 -11.14
N ARG A 176 7.16 15.80 -11.22
CA ARG A 176 6.31 16.27 -12.31
C ARG A 176 6.33 17.78 -12.48
N ARG A 177 6.26 18.54 -11.37
CA ARG A 177 6.36 20.00 -11.41
C ARG A 177 7.73 20.48 -11.87
N MET A 178 8.79 19.79 -11.47
CA MET A 178 10.14 20.15 -11.87
C MET A 178 10.44 19.88 -13.35
N PHE A 179 9.65 19.01 -14.00
CA PHE A 179 9.70 18.74 -15.44
C PHE A 179 8.58 19.43 -16.23
N ASP A 180 7.97 20.50 -15.69
CA ASP A 180 6.90 21.27 -16.34
C ASP A 180 5.69 20.40 -16.78
N ASN A 181 5.42 19.30 -16.07
CA ASN A 181 4.27 18.41 -16.28
C ASN A 181 3.32 18.37 -15.05
N PRO A 182 2.82 19.53 -14.55
CA PRO A 182 1.98 19.55 -13.36
C PRO A 182 0.60 18.91 -13.62
N PHE A 183 0.05 18.25 -12.60
CA PHE A 183 -1.32 17.72 -12.64
C PHE A 183 -1.93 17.66 -11.24
N TRP A 184 -3.26 17.50 -11.18
CA TRP A 184 -3.97 17.31 -9.93
C TRP A 184 -3.80 15.87 -9.43
N ALA A 185 -3.16 15.71 -8.28
CA ALA A 185 -2.77 14.40 -7.76
C ALA A 185 -3.44 14.02 -6.43
N PHE A 186 -4.05 14.99 -5.73
CA PHE A 186 -4.59 14.74 -4.40
C PHE A 186 -6.10 14.68 -4.41
N VAL A 187 -6.68 13.50 -4.14
CA VAL A 187 -8.13 13.30 -4.09
C VAL A 187 -8.70 13.86 -2.78
N GLY A 188 -8.87 15.18 -2.73
CA GLY A 188 -9.37 15.87 -1.53
C GLY A 188 -10.77 15.42 -1.14
N GLY A 189 -10.97 14.97 0.12
CA GLY A 189 -12.27 14.81 0.77
C GLY A 189 -13.37 13.97 0.08
N VAL A 190 -13.06 13.31 -1.04
CA VAL A 190 -14.06 12.64 -1.90
C VAL A 190 -14.74 11.47 -1.18
N SER A 191 -15.98 11.17 -1.57
CA SER A 191 -16.72 10.00 -1.09
C SER A 191 -16.08 8.68 -1.58
N GLU A 192 -16.58 7.54 -1.09
CA GLU A 192 -16.13 6.23 -1.58
C GLU A 192 -16.54 5.97 -3.03
N SER A 193 -17.79 6.25 -3.40
CA SER A 193 -18.26 6.11 -4.78
C SER A 193 -17.44 6.99 -5.74
N GLN A 194 -17.10 8.21 -5.34
CA GLN A 194 -16.26 9.11 -6.15
C GLN A 194 -14.83 8.58 -6.32
N ARG A 195 -14.28 7.85 -5.34
CA ARG A 195 -12.97 7.20 -5.50
C ARG A 195 -13.03 6.06 -6.51
N ASP A 196 -14.12 5.28 -6.50
CA ASP A 196 -14.32 4.20 -7.47
C ASP A 196 -14.47 4.77 -8.89
N GLU A 197 -15.22 5.87 -9.05
CA GLU A 197 -15.31 6.61 -10.32
C GLU A 197 -13.94 7.12 -10.79
N LEU A 198 -13.15 7.73 -9.91
CA LEU A 198 -11.79 8.20 -10.25
C LEU A 198 -10.87 7.04 -10.62
N ARG A 199 -10.98 5.89 -9.96
CA ARG A 199 -10.18 4.71 -10.29
C ARG A 199 -10.56 4.18 -11.67
N GLN A 200 -11.84 4.15 -12.01
CA GLN A 200 -12.29 3.73 -13.33
C GLN A 200 -11.80 4.71 -14.42
N ASP A 201 -11.96 6.01 -14.20
CA ASP A 201 -11.45 7.06 -15.08
C ASP A 201 -9.92 6.99 -15.26
N TRP A 202 -9.18 6.59 -14.23
CA TRP A 202 -7.75 6.31 -14.35
C TRP A 202 -7.46 5.07 -15.21
N LEU A 203 -8.21 3.98 -15.02
CA LEU A 203 -8.04 2.74 -15.78
C LEU A 203 -8.34 2.94 -17.27
N ASP A 204 -9.38 3.70 -17.58
CA ASP A 204 -9.75 4.04 -18.96
C ASP A 204 -8.62 4.83 -19.63
N TRP A 205 -8.11 5.88 -18.95
CA TRP A 205 -6.93 6.61 -19.41
C TRP A 205 -5.72 5.70 -19.63
N TRP A 206 -5.44 4.79 -18.69
CA TRP A 206 -4.31 3.89 -18.81
C TRP A 206 -4.44 2.97 -20.04
N ILE A 207 -5.62 2.39 -20.27
CA ILE A 207 -5.88 1.51 -21.42
C ILE A 207 -5.62 2.23 -22.74
N GLU A 208 -6.04 3.49 -22.85
CA GLU A 208 -5.85 4.31 -24.05
C GLU A 208 -4.39 4.69 -24.30
N ASN A 209 -3.62 4.98 -23.24
CA ASN A 209 -2.31 5.65 -23.35
C ASN A 209 -1.11 4.72 -23.10
N LYS A 210 -1.30 3.51 -22.54
CA LYS A 210 -0.18 2.68 -22.05
C LYS A 210 0.89 2.31 -23.08
N LYS A 211 0.56 2.31 -24.38
CA LYS A 211 1.52 2.03 -25.47
C LYS A 211 2.59 3.11 -25.63
N GLU A 212 2.34 4.32 -25.12
CA GLU A 212 3.33 5.40 -25.13
C GLU A 212 4.44 5.20 -24.08
N PHE A 213 4.25 4.23 -23.17
CA PHE A 213 5.14 3.93 -22.06
C PHE A 213 5.88 2.59 -22.21
N SER A 214 5.84 2.01 -23.42
CA SER A 214 6.52 0.76 -23.79
C SER A 214 8.03 0.90 -23.85
#